data_AF-A0A7K7UZ64-F1
#
_entry.id   AF-A0A7K7UZ64-F1
#
_cell.length_a   1.000
_cell.length_b   1.000
_cell.length_c   1.000
_cell.angle_alpha   90.00
_cell.angle_beta   90.00
_cell.angle_gamma   90.00
#
_symmetry.space_group_name_H-M   'P 1'
#
loop_
_entity.id
_entity.type
_entity.pdbx_description
1 polymer ?
#
loop_
_entity_poly.entity_id
_entity_poly.type
_entity_poly.pdbx_seq_one_letter_code
_entity_poly.pdbx_strand_id
1 'polypeptide(L)'
;MGLRRKSRSPPVLSHEFVIQNHADAVSCLAVGLLLGLMFEVLLGAGGTQRRRPYPRLPAPDDRSEQIHFYAYGPKDFATIFFYMLIAIILHAVIQEYILDKINRRLHLSKTKHSKFNESGQLALFYLLSFTWGAGILTAEEFTMNPTSLWKSYPHSRMLFQVKFFYICQIAYWLHALPELYFQKIRKEDVPRQLCYICLYIAHISGAYILNLQHLGLVLMVPHYLVELIFHASRLFYFSDENKQKGFTIWALLFIMARFLTLTLSVLMFGFGLARVENPGFSIADGNFNVLTVRISCLTAICLTQAWMMWKFINFHLKKWREHVQNQ
;
A
#
# COMPACT_ATOMS: atom_id res chain seq x y z
N MET A 1 10.60 8.16 -49.42
CA MET A 1 10.76 7.01 -48.50
C MET A 1 11.67 7.44 -47.35
N GLY A 2 11.10 7.73 -46.18
CA GLY A 2 11.88 8.14 -45.00
C GLY A 2 12.62 6.94 -44.39
N LEU A 3 13.94 7.04 -44.30
CA LEU A 3 14.81 6.07 -43.64
C LEU A 3 14.35 5.86 -42.18
N ARG A 4 13.80 4.67 -41.91
CA ARG A 4 13.49 4.18 -40.57
C ARG A 4 14.80 4.07 -39.79
N ARG A 5 15.09 5.08 -38.97
CA ARG A 5 16.28 5.15 -38.11
C ARG A 5 16.30 3.89 -37.22
N LYS A 6 17.26 3.00 -37.47
CA LYS A 6 17.52 1.78 -36.69
C LYS A 6 17.75 2.20 -35.24
N SER A 7 16.95 1.70 -34.29
CA SER A 7 17.11 2.05 -32.86
C SER A 7 18.47 1.52 -32.40
N ARG A 8 19.47 2.41 -32.27
CA ARG A 8 20.73 2.06 -31.63
C ARG A 8 20.43 1.78 -30.16
N SER A 9 20.97 0.67 -29.65
CA SER A 9 20.99 0.43 -28.21
C SER A 9 21.64 1.63 -27.53
N PRO A 10 21.07 2.15 -26.44
CA PRO A 10 21.64 3.31 -25.76
C PRO A 10 23.01 2.96 -25.20
N PRO A 11 23.94 3.93 -25.10
CA PRO A 11 25.26 3.69 -24.54
C PRO A 11 25.15 3.13 -23.12
N VAL A 12 26.04 2.18 -22.79
CA VAL A 12 26.07 1.49 -21.48
C VAL A 12 26.18 2.53 -20.36
N LEU A 13 25.37 2.39 -19.30
CA LEU A 13 25.21 3.34 -18.17
C LEU A 13 24.62 4.72 -18.51
N SER A 14 24.15 4.95 -19.74
CA SER A 14 23.38 6.16 -20.02
C SER A 14 22.03 6.17 -19.31
N HIS A 15 21.46 7.37 -19.16
CA HIS A 15 20.12 7.56 -18.60
C HIS A 15 19.06 6.66 -19.27
N GLU A 16 19.15 6.45 -20.58
CA GLU A 16 18.23 5.57 -21.31
C GLU A 16 18.50 4.08 -21.07
N PHE A 17 19.76 3.69 -20.90
CA PHE A 17 20.13 2.30 -20.58
C PHE A 17 19.60 1.87 -19.21
N VAL A 18 19.73 2.72 -18.19
CA VAL A 18 19.21 2.43 -16.84
C VAL A 18 17.70 2.26 -16.86
N ILE A 19 16.98 3.12 -17.58
CA ILE A 19 15.50 3.03 -17.66
C ILE A 19 15.06 1.77 -18.41
N GLN A 20 15.77 1.36 -19.47
CA GLN A 20 15.39 0.15 -20.21
C GLN A 20 15.67 -1.14 -19.44
N ASN A 21 16.74 -1.19 -18.65
CA ASN A 21 17.18 -2.41 -17.96
C ASN A 21 16.91 -2.38 -16.45
N HIS A 22 16.07 -1.46 -15.96
CA HIS A 22 15.83 -1.28 -14.52
C HIS A 22 15.31 -2.56 -13.86
N ALA A 23 14.40 -3.29 -14.52
CA ALA A 23 13.85 -4.55 -14.03
C ALA A 23 14.95 -5.61 -13.85
N ASP A 24 15.82 -5.76 -14.84
CA ASP A 24 16.93 -6.72 -14.80
C ASP A 24 17.98 -6.33 -13.75
N ALA A 25 18.34 -5.05 -13.67
CA ALA A 25 19.29 -4.54 -12.67
C ALA A 25 18.76 -4.74 -11.23
N VAL A 26 17.48 -4.42 -11.00
CA VAL A 26 16.84 -4.62 -9.69
C VAL A 26 16.65 -6.10 -9.40
N SER A 27 16.36 -6.93 -10.40
CA SER A 27 16.31 -8.39 -10.26
C SER A 27 17.65 -8.97 -9.83
N CYS A 28 18.76 -8.56 -10.45
CA CYS A 28 20.10 -8.95 -10.03
C CYS A 28 20.39 -8.53 -8.58
N LEU A 29 19.99 -7.32 -8.17
CA LEU A 29 20.14 -6.85 -6.80
C LEU A 29 19.31 -7.68 -5.82
N ALA A 30 18.06 -7.99 -6.15
CA ALA A 30 17.18 -8.81 -5.32
C ALA A 30 17.70 -10.25 -5.17
N VAL A 31 18.19 -10.85 -6.26
CA VAL A 31 18.83 -12.18 -6.25
C VAL A 31 20.12 -12.15 -5.41
N GLY A 32 20.93 -11.10 -5.52
CA GLY A 32 22.12 -10.93 -4.68
C GLY A 32 21.79 -10.84 -3.18
N LEU A 33 20.74 -10.10 -2.82
CA LEU A 33 20.22 -10.03 -1.44
C LEU A 33 19.69 -11.38 -0.95
N LEU A 34 18.92 -12.11 -1.78
CA LEU A 34 18.44 -13.45 -1.47
C LEU A 34 19.59 -14.43 -1.23
N LEU A 35 20.61 -14.42 -2.10
CA LEU A 35 21.81 -15.25 -1.95
C LEU A 35 22.58 -14.90 -0.68
N GLY A 36 22.71 -13.61 -0.35
CA GLY A 36 23.33 -13.15 0.90
C GLY A 36 22.58 -13.64 2.15
N LEU A 37 21.25 -13.55 2.15
CA LEU A 37 20.40 -14.06 3.24
C LEU A 37 20.49 -15.58 3.37
N MET A 38 20.52 -16.31 2.25
CA MET A 38 20.70 -17.76 2.26
C MET A 38 22.08 -18.17 2.81
N PHE A 39 23.13 -17.40 2.53
CA PHE A 39 24.47 -17.64 3.06
C PHE A 39 24.54 -17.42 4.57
N GLU A 40 23.87 -16.40 5.11
CA GLU A 40 23.76 -16.16 6.55
C GLU A 40 22.99 -17.29 7.26
N VAL A 41 21.90 -17.80 6.66
CA VAL A 41 21.16 -18.97 7.17
C VAL A 41 22.03 -20.23 7.13
N LEU A 42 22.83 -20.44 6.08
CA LEU A 42 23.73 -21.58 5.98
C LEU A 42 24.86 -21.53 7.04
N LEU A 43 25.42 -20.34 7.29
CA LEU A 43 26.41 -20.12 8.35
C LEU A 43 25.80 -20.26 9.76
N GLY A 44 24.59 -19.76 9.97
CA GLY A 44 23.85 -19.89 11.22
C GLY A 44 23.42 -21.34 11.52
N ALA A 45 23.05 -22.10 10.50
CA ALA A 45 22.74 -23.53 10.61
C ALA A 45 23.99 -24.41 10.81
N GLY A 46 25.16 -23.95 10.37
CA GLY A 46 26.45 -24.58 10.68
C GLY A 46 26.98 -24.27 12.09
N GLY A 47 26.43 -23.24 12.76
CA GLY A 47 26.94 -22.70 14.03
C GLY A 47 26.20 -23.17 15.30
N THR A 48 25.14 -23.96 15.21
CA THR A 48 24.46 -24.50 16.40
C THR A 48 25.19 -25.74 16.95
N GLN A 49 26.19 -25.44 17.77
CA GLN A 49 26.32 -25.98 19.13
C GLN A 49 26.11 -27.50 19.28
N ARG A 50 27.24 -28.20 19.34
CA ARG A 50 27.47 -29.47 20.04
C ARG A 50 26.84 -29.45 21.46
N ARG A 51 25.53 -29.71 21.56
CA ARG A 51 24.84 -29.90 22.86
C ARG A 51 25.11 -31.34 23.31
N ARG A 52 25.81 -31.47 24.44
CA ARG A 52 26.00 -32.74 25.17
C ARG A 52 24.62 -33.42 25.38
N PRO A 53 24.51 -34.75 25.23
CA PRO A 53 23.27 -35.45 25.53
C PRO A 53 23.14 -35.58 27.05
N TYR A 54 22.21 -34.85 27.65
CA TYR A 54 21.58 -35.28 28.89
C TYR A 54 20.27 -36.00 28.53
N PRO A 55 19.94 -37.14 29.17
CA PRO A 55 18.73 -37.89 28.84
C PRO A 55 17.49 -37.08 29.28
N ARG A 56 16.60 -36.80 28.31
CA ARG A 56 15.29 -36.17 28.57
C ARG A 56 14.31 -37.26 29.00
N LEU A 57 13.60 -37.04 30.12
CA LEU A 57 12.31 -37.68 30.35
C LEU A 57 11.28 -37.18 29.31
N PRO A 58 10.24 -37.98 28.98
CA PRO A 58 9.24 -37.58 28.00
C PRO A 58 8.30 -36.51 28.60
N ALA A 59 8.28 -35.33 27.99
CA ALA A 59 7.27 -34.30 28.25
C ALA A 59 6.10 -34.48 27.26
N PRO A 60 4.86 -34.18 27.69
CA PRO A 60 3.65 -34.52 26.95
C PRO A 60 3.48 -33.65 25.69
N ASP A 61 2.83 -34.25 24.70
CA ASP A 61 2.47 -33.70 23.39
C ASP A 61 1.64 -32.42 23.53
N ASP A 62 2.25 -31.26 23.24
CA ASP A 62 1.57 -29.98 23.13
C ASP A 62 1.77 -29.46 21.70
N ARG A 63 0.98 -29.98 20.76
CA ARG A 63 0.82 -29.39 19.42
C ARG A 63 -0.14 -28.20 19.47
N SER A 64 0.11 -27.25 20.37
CA SER A 64 -0.36 -25.89 20.18
C SER A 64 0.58 -25.24 19.17
N GLU A 65 0.08 -24.91 17.97
CA GLU A 65 0.83 -24.06 17.04
C GLU A 65 1.22 -22.78 17.79
N GLN A 66 2.51 -22.61 18.09
CA GLN A 66 2.98 -21.41 18.78
C GLN A 66 2.78 -20.22 17.84
N ILE A 67 1.68 -19.48 18.03
CA ILE A 67 1.41 -18.24 17.30
C ILE A 67 2.47 -17.23 17.74
N HIS A 68 3.48 -17.03 16.89
CA HIS A 68 4.53 -16.05 17.12
C HIS A 68 4.01 -14.63 16.87
N PHE A 69 4.11 -13.79 17.88
CA PHE A 69 3.81 -12.36 17.77
C PHE A 69 5.07 -11.55 17.48
N TYR A 70 4.94 -10.51 16.66
CA TYR A 70 6.03 -9.65 16.21
C TYR A 70 5.86 -8.22 16.71
N ALA A 71 6.95 -7.53 17.01
CA ALA A 71 6.94 -6.08 17.28
C ALA A 71 7.48 -5.33 16.06
N TYR A 72 7.15 -4.04 15.93
CA TYR A 72 7.84 -3.16 14.98
C TYR A 72 9.29 -2.96 15.44
N GLY A 73 10.23 -2.82 14.50
CA GLY A 73 11.63 -2.64 14.84
C GLY A 73 12.49 -2.12 13.69
N PRO A 74 13.74 -1.70 13.96
CA PRO A 74 14.61 -1.12 12.94
C PRO A 74 14.97 -2.10 11.82
N LYS A 75 14.89 -3.40 12.08
CA LYS A 75 15.09 -4.45 11.06
C LYS A 75 14.01 -4.41 9.97
N ASP A 76 12.85 -3.82 10.26
CA ASP A 76 11.76 -3.72 9.30
C ASP A 76 12.11 -2.78 8.13
N PHE A 77 13.05 -1.83 8.30
CA PHE A 77 13.54 -1.01 7.20
C PHE A 77 14.24 -1.85 6.11
N ALA A 78 15.05 -2.83 6.52
CA ALA A 78 15.70 -3.75 5.58
C ALA A 78 14.65 -4.60 4.84
N THR A 79 13.65 -5.09 5.56
CA THR A 79 12.54 -5.86 4.99
C THR A 79 11.71 -5.03 4.02
N ILE A 80 11.36 -3.79 4.38
CA ILE A 80 10.63 -2.85 3.51
C ILE A 80 11.45 -2.57 2.24
N PHE A 81 12.75 -2.31 2.38
CA PHE A 81 13.62 -2.09 1.22
C PHE A 81 13.66 -3.32 0.30
N PHE A 82 13.80 -4.52 0.87
CA PHE A 82 13.79 -5.76 0.09
C PHE A 82 12.47 -5.95 -0.68
N TYR A 83 11.32 -5.78 -0.02
CA TYR A 83 10.02 -5.88 -0.70
C TYR A 83 9.74 -4.73 -1.66
N MET A 84 10.37 -3.57 -1.48
CA MET A 84 10.32 -2.47 -2.45
C MET A 84 11.02 -2.87 -3.75
N LEU A 85 12.17 -3.55 -3.69
CA LEU A 85 12.84 -4.08 -4.88
C LEU A 85 11.97 -5.13 -5.60
N ILE A 86 11.35 -6.04 -4.83
CA ILE A 86 10.39 -7.00 -5.38
C ILE A 86 9.22 -6.27 -6.05
N ALA A 87 8.69 -5.21 -5.45
CA ALA A 87 7.60 -4.42 -6.02
C ALA A 87 8.01 -3.76 -7.34
N ILE A 88 9.24 -3.26 -7.49
CA ILE A 88 9.76 -2.72 -8.75
C ILE A 88 9.79 -3.82 -9.84
N ILE A 89 10.30 -5.01 -9.52
CA ILE A 89 10.34 -6.14 -10.48
C ILE A 89 8.92 -6.53 -10.88
N LEU A 90 8.03 -6.68 -9.90
CA LEU A 90 6.64 -7.06 -10.14
C LEU A 90 5.91 -6.02 -10.99
N HIS A 91 6.13 -4.73 -10.73
CA HIS A 91 5.59 -3.64 -11.54
C HIS A 91 5.99 -3.79 -13.00
N ALA A 92 7.30 -3.97 -13.27
CA ALA A 92 7.82 -4.13 -14.62
C ALA A 92 7.23 -5.36 -15.32
N VAL A 93 7.14 -6.49 -14.62
CA VAL A 93 6.54 -7.73 -15.14
C VAL A 93 5.06 -7.53 -15.48
N ILE A 94 4.27 -6.94 -14.59
CA ILE A 94 2.85 -6.65 -14.85
C ILE A 94 2.71 -5.71 -16.05
N GLN A 95 3.56 -4.68 -16.14
CA GLN A 95 3.54 -3.71 -17.23
C GLN A 95 3.77 -4.40 -18.57
N GLU A 96 4.87 -5.16 -18.71
CA GLU A 96 5.29 -5.77 -19.96
C GLU A 96 4.37 -6.92 -20.40
N TYR A 97 4.04 -7.82 -19.45
CA TYR A 97 3.36 -9.07 -19.78
C TYR A 97 1.84 -8.97 -19.77
N ILE A 98 1.26 -8.01 -19.05
CA ILE A 98 -0.20 -7.87 -18.92
C ILE A 98 -0.66 -6.57 -19.59
N LEU A 99 -0.25 -5.42 -19.07
CA LEU A 99 -0.84 -4.13 -19.45
C LEU A 99 -0.50 -3.73 -20.89
N ASP A 100 0.76 -3.86 -21.30
CA ASP A 100 1.17 -3.54 -22.66
C ASP A 100 0.58 -4.52 -23.68
N LYS A 101 0.33 -5.79 -23.31
CA LYS A 101 -0.40 -6.74 -24.17
C LYS A 101 -1.86 -6.32 -24.37
N ILE A 102 -2.54 -5.86 -23.32
CA ILE A 102 -3.92 -5.37 -23.41
C ILE A 102 -3.99 -4.09 -24.24
N ASN A 103 -3.07 -3.14 -24.01
CA ASN A 103 -3.02 -1.89 -24.76
C ASN A 103 -2.80 -2.10 -26.26
N ARG A 104 -1.92 -3.03 -26.64
CA ARG A 104 -1.70 -3.39 -28.04
C ARG A 104 -2.97 -3.91 -28.72
N ARG A 105 -3.86 -4.57 -27.98
CA ARG A 105 -5.17 -5.03 -28.49
C ARG A 105 -6.21 -3.92 -28.56
N LEU A 106 -6.18 -2.97 -27.63
CA LEU A 106 -7.14 -1.88 -27.55
C LEU A 106 -6.80 -0.67 -28.45
N HIS A 107 -5.63 -0.65 -29.09
CA HIS A 107 -5.18 0.43 -29.99
C HIS A 107 -5.33 1.85 -29.41
N LEU A 108 -5.02 2.01 -28.12
CA LEU A 108 -5.19 3.28 -27.42
C LEU A 108 -4.19 4.36 -27.89
N SER A 109 -4.62 5.62 -27.87
CA SER A 109 -3.72 6.76 -28.12
C SER A 109 -2.61 6.84 -27.07
N LYS A 110 -1.49 7.49 -27.38
CA LYS A 110 -0.33 7.61 -26.47
C LYS A 110 -0.68 8.19 -25.09
N THR A 111 -1.60 9.15 -25.04
CA THR A 111 -2.07 9.77 -23.79
C THR A 111 -3.03 8.86 -23.01
N LYS A 112 -3.92 8.12 -23.69
CA LYS A 112 -4.78 7.11 -23.06
C LYS A 112 -3.95 5.93 -22.55
N HIS A 113 -2.91 5.52 -23.28
CA HIS A 113 -2.02 4.41 -22.93
C HIS A 113 -1.32 4.62 -21.59
N SER A 114 -0.67 5.77 -21.37
CA SER A 114 0.00 6.06 -20.08
C SER A 114 -0.99 6.06 -18.91
N LYS A 115 -2.17 6.64 -19.12
CA LYS A 115 -3.26 6.67 -18.13
C LYS A 115 -3.88 5.30 -17.87
N PHE A 116 -3.92 4.43 -18.87
CA PHE A 116 -4.38 3.05 -18.75
C PHE A 116 -3.39 2.24 -17.92
N ASN A 117 -2.09 2.35 -18.19
CA ASN A 117 -1.05 1.64 -17.44
C ASN A 117 -1.03 2.04 -15.97
N GLU A 118 -1.08 3.34 -15.67
CA GLU A 118 -1.19 3.84 -14.29
C GLU A 118 -2.41 3.23 -13.57
N SER A 119 -3.60 3.27 -14.20
CA SER A 119 -4.80 2.67 -13.62
C SER A 119 -4.73 1.15 -13.53
N GLY A 120 -4.06 0.47 -14.46
CA GLY A 120 -3.92 -0.97 -14.48
C GLY A 120 -3.11 -1.49 -13.30
N GLN A 121 -1.96 -0.87 -13.05
CA GLN A 121 -1.10 -1.19 -11.91
C GLN A 121 -1.83 -0.94 -10.59
N LEU A 122 -2.46 0.23 -10.45
CA LEU A 122 -3.20 0.59 -9.24
C LEU A 122 -4.42 -0.30 -9.02
N ALA A 123 -5.18 -0.64 -10.07
CA ALA A 123 -6.31 -1.57 -9.93
C ALA A 123 -5.88 -2.94 -9.41
N LEU A 124 -4.79 -3.50 -9.95
CA LEU A 124 -4.28 -4.79 -9.50
C LEU A 124 -3.79 -4.73 -8.04
N PHE A 125 -3.05 -3.67 -7.69
CA PHE A 125 -2.58 -3.46 -6.33
C PHE A 125 -3.73 -3.30 -5.32
N TYR A 126 -4.73 -2.47 -5.63
CA TYR A 126 -5.87 -2.28 -4.75
C TYR A 126 -6.73 -3.53 -4.65
N LEU A 127 -6.85 -4.33 -5.71
CA LEU A 127 -7.56 -5.61 -5.66
C LEU A 127 -6.88 -6.56 -4.67
N LEU A 128 -5.59 -6.80 -4.82
CA LEU A 128 -4.83 -7.70 -3.93
C LEU A 128 -4.79 -7.19 -2.49
N SER A 129 -4.63 -5.88 -2.31
CA SER A 129 -4.54 -5.28 -0.96
C SER A 129 -5.90 -5.22 -0.27
N PHE A 130 -6.98 -4.96 -1.00
CA PHE A 130 -8.34 -5.02 -0.48
C PHE A 130 -8.70 -6.44 -0.05
N THR A 131 -8.46 -7.45 -0.90
CA THR A 131 -8.81 -8.84 -0.57
C THR A 131 -8.01 -9.35 0.62
N TRP A 132 -6.71 -9.05 0.68
CA TRP A 132 -5.87 -9.43 1.82
C TRP A 132 -6.28 -8.70 3.10
N GLY A 133 -6.46 -7.37 3.04
CA GLY A 133 -6.88 -6.57 4.19
C GLY A 133 -8.27 -6.97 4.71
N ALA A 134 -9.22 -7.24 3.81
CA ALA A 134 -10.53 -7.76 4.17
C ALA A 134 -10.42 -9.14 4.82
N GLY A 135 -9.56 -10.02 4.30
CA GLY A 135 -9.28 -11.33 4.90
C GLY A 135 -8.77 -11.23 6.35
N ILE A 136 -7.87 -10.29 6.62
CA ILE A 136 -7.40 -9.99 7.99
C ILE A 136 -8.57 -9.53 8.87
N LEU A 137 -9.37 -8.57 8.40
CA LEU A 137 -10.50 -8.05 9.18
C LEU A 137 -11.56 -9.11 9.50
N THR A 138 -11.80 -10.06 8.58
CA THR A 138 -12.73 -11.16 8.81
C THR A 138 -12.18 -12.21 9.77
N ALA A 139 -10.86 -12.45 9.76
CA ALA A 139 -10.22 -13.43 10.63
C ALA A 139 -10.18 -12.99 12.10
N GLU A 140 -10.08 -11.68 12.35
CA GLU A 140 -9.98 -11.11 13.70
C GLU A 140 -11.33 -10.62 14.26
N GLU A 141 -12.46 -10.91 13.60
CA GLU A 141 -13.83 -10.54 14.01
C GLU A 141 -14.06 -9.03 14.32
N PHE A 142 -13.20 -8.15 13.81
CA PHE A 142 -13.24 -6.71 14.12
C PHE A 142 -14.52 -6.01 13.64
N THR A 143 -15.15 -6.53 12.61
CA THR A 143 -16.30 -5.88 11.95
C THR A 143 -17.56 -5.85 12.80
N MET A 144 -17.65 -6.69 13.85
CA MET A 144 -18.87 -6.83 14.66
C MET A 144 -18.86 -6.04 15.96
N ASN A 145 -17.70 -5.69 16.53
CA ASN A 145 -17.63 -5.00 17.83
C ASN A 145 -16.59 -3.86 17.82
N PRO A 146 -16.97 -2.58 17.65
CA PRO A 146 -16.01 -1.46 17.62
C PRO A 146 -15.26 -1.27 18.95
N THR A 147 -15.81 -1.74 20.07
CA THR A 147 -15.16 -1.76 21.38
C THR A 147 -14.06 -2.82 21.49
N SER A 148 -14.10 -3.88 20.67
CA SER A 148 -13.06 -4.92 20.70
C SER A 148 -11.72 -4.41 20.17
N LEU A 149 -11.73 -3.37 19.32
CA LEU A 149 -10.54 -2.82 18.69
C LEU A 149 -9.53 -2.22 19.68
N TRP A 150 -9.99 -1.82 20.87
CA TRP A 150 -9.13 -1.29 21.95
C TRP A 150 -8.92 -2.29 23.10
N LYS A 151 -9.51 -3.49 23.01
CA LYS A 151 -9.34 -4.52 24.03
C LYS A 151 -7.87 -4.91 24.07
N SER A 152 -7.23 -4.84 25.24
CA SER A 152 -5.79 -5.08 25.44
C SER A 152 -4.83 -4.07 24.78
N TYR A 153 -5.28 -2.86 24.44
CA TYR A 153 -4.38 -1.78 24.04
C TYR A 153 -3.36 -1.47 25.17
N PRO A 154 -2.04 -1.34 24.88
CA PRO A 154 -1.41 -1.23 23.56
C PRO A 154 -1.13 -2.57 22.86
N HIS A 155 -1.40 -2.61 21.54
CA HIS A 155 -1.13 -3.77 20.68
C HIS A 155 0.34 -3.79 20.22
N SER A 156 1.27 -3.87 21.16
CA SER A 156 2.72 -3.83 20.87
C SER A 156 3.23 -5.08 20.15
N ARG A 157 2.37 -6.09 20.02
CA ARG A 157 2.61 -7.39 19.42
C ARG A 157 1.53 -7.66 18.37
N MET A 158 1.95 -7.98 17.15
CA MET A 158 1.07 -8.20 16.00
C MET A 158 1.33 -9.56 15.36
N LEU A 159 0.29 -10.13 14.76
CA LEU A 159 0.41 -11.35 13.96
C LEU A 159 1.32 -11.10 12.75
N PHE A 160 2.06 -12.14 12.33
CA PHE A 160 2.92 -12.06 11.15
C PHE A 160 2.17 -11.53 9.93
N GLN A 161 0.93 -12.00 9.71
CA GLN A 161 0.12 -11.60 8.56
C GLN A 161 -0.17 -10.09 8.55
N VAL A 162 -0.48 -9.49 9.71
CA VAL A 162 -0.72 -8.05 9.85
C VAL A 162 0.57 -7.27 9.63
N LYS A 163 1.66 -7.70 10.27
CA LYS A 163 2.98 -7.09 10.08
C LYS A 163 3.39 -7.09 8.61
N PHE A 164 3.29 -8.25 7.98
CA PHE A 164 3.70 -8.47 6.61
C PHE A 164 2.83 -7.67 5.63
N PHE A 165 1.53 -7.57 5.90
CA PHE A 165 0.64 -6.69 5.15
C PHE A 165 1.16 -5.25 5.17
N TYR A 166 1.39 -4.65 6.35
CA TYR A 166 1.87 -3.27 6.47
C TYR A 166 3.23 -3.05 5.79
N ILE A 167 4.18 -3.97 5.95
CA ILE A 167 5.48 -3.91 5.29
C ILE A 167 5.30 -3.87 3.76
N CYS A 168 4.47 -4.76 3.20
CA CYS A 168 4.19 -4.78 1.77
C CYS A 168 3.50 -3.51 1.29
N GLN A 169 2.56 -2.95 2.06
CA GLN A 169 1.89 -1.69 1.71
C GLN A 169 2.89 -0.52 1.66
N ILE A 170 3.76 -0.39 2.67
CA ILE A 170 4.79 0.67 2.71
C ILE A 170 5.79 0.48 1.57
N ALA A 171 6.26 -0.75 1.37
CA ALA A 171 7.19 -1.11 0.30
C ALA A 171 6.62 -0.76 -1.09
N TYR A 172 5.34 -1.04 -1.32
CA TYR A 172 4.67 -0.67 -2.56
C TYR A 172 4.62 0.85 -2.72
N TRP A 173 4.18 1.62 -1.72
CA TRP A 173 4.15 3.08 -1.91
C TRP A 173 5.54 3.71 -2.05
N LEU A 174 6.57 3.11 -1.46
CA LEU A 174 7.97 3.50 -1.71
C LEU A 174 8.46 3.14 -3.12
N HIS A 175 8.04 1.99 -3.67
CA HIS A 175 8.39 1.59 -5.05
C HIS A 175 7.89 2.62 -6.08
N ALA A 176 6.78 3.29 -5.79
CA ALA A 176 6.21 4.28 -6.68
C ALA A 176 7.14 5.48 -6.90
N LEU A 177 8.04 5.80 -5.96
CA LEU A 177 8.99 6.92 -6.07
C LEU A 177 10.01 6.75 -7.21
N PRO A 178 10.83 5.68 -7.26
CA PRO A 178 11.70 5.42 -8.41
C PRO A 178 10.89 5.15 -9.69
N GLU A 179 9.67 4.62 -9.59
CA GLU A 179 8.82 4.40 -10.76
C GLU A 179 8.41 5.71 -11.46
N LEU A 180 8.25 6.83 -10.71
CA LEU A 180 8.03 8.16 -11.33
C LEU A 180 9.14 8.51 -12.33
N TYR A 181 10.38 8.10 -12.02
CA TYR A 181 11.54 8.30 -12.87
C TYR A 181 11.59 7.28 -14.01
N PHE A 182 11.39 5.98 -13.74
CA PHE A 182 11.40 4.93 -14.76
C PHE A 182 10.32 5.13 -15.83
N GLN A 183 9.13 5.59 -15.45
CA GLN A 183 8.03 5.86 -16.39
C GLN A 183 8.15 7.18 -17.15
N LYS A 184 9.19 7.99 -16.87
CA LYS A 184 9.40 9.31 -17.48
C LYS A 184 8.14 10.20 -17.40
N ILE A 185 7.55 10.27 -16.20
CA ILE A 185 6.32 11.03 -15.98
C ILE A 185 6.55 12.51 -16.29
N ARG A 186 5.53 13.16 -16.87
CA ARG A 186 5.61 14.58 -17.22
C ARG A 186 5.87 15.40 -15.96
N LYS A 187 6.81 16.35 -16.03
CA LYS A 187 7.22 17.18 -14.88
C LYS A 187 6.06 17.88 -14.19
N GLU A 188 5.01 18.25 -14.93
CA GLU A 188 3.79 18.87 -14.41
C GLU A 188 2.92 17.93 -13.55
N ASP A 189 3.00 16.62 -13.76
CA ASP A 189 2.23 15.61 -13.00
C ASP A 189 2.97 15.13 -11.74
N VAL A 190 4.29 15.27 -11.68
CA VAL A 190 5.14 14.77 -10.59
C VAL A 190 4.71 15.32 -9.21
N PRO A 191 4.48 16.63 -9.01
CA PRO A 191 4.09 17.15 -7.69
C PRO A 191 2.78 16.55 -7.19
N ARG A 192 1.83 16.34 -8.11
CA ARG A 192 0.53 15.74 -7.80
C ARG A 192 0.70 14.30 -7.33
N GLN A 193 1.43 13.48 -8.07
CA GLN A 193 1.64 12.08 -7.71
C GLN A 193 2.48 11.92 -6.44
N LEU A 194 3.52 12.75 -6.27
CA LEU A 194 4.33 12.75 -5.06
C LEU A 194 3.49 13.05 -3.81
N CYS A 195 2.57 14.01 -3.89
CA CYS A 195 1.64 14.30 -2.80
C CYS A 195 0.82 13.07 -2.40
N TYR A 196 0.26 12.33 -3.36
CA TYR A 196 -0.48 11.08 -3.06
C TYR A 196 0.43 10.02 -2.43
N ILE A 197 1.62 9.80 -2.99
CA ILE A 197 2.59 8.82 -2.46
C ILE A 197 2.96 9.17 -1.02
N CYS A 198 3.28 10.43 -0.74
CA CYS A 198 3.60 10.89 0.61
C CYS A 198 2.42 10.71 1.58
N LEU A 199 1.20 11.00 1.16
CA LEU A 199 0.01 10.80 1.98
C LEU A 199 -0.17 9.32 2.36
N TYR A 200 -0.01 8.40 1.40
CA TYR A 200 -0.08 6.96 1.69
C TYR A 200 1.02 6.51 2.64
N ILE A 201 2.27 6.85 2.36
CA ILE A 201 3.41 6.49 3.22
C ILE A 201 3.18 7.02 4.64
N ALA A 202 2.75 8.28 4.78
CA ALA A 202 2.53 8.91 6.09
C ALA A 202 1.43 8.22 6.89
N HIS A 203 0.26 7.94 6.29
CA HIS A 203 -0.86 7.31 7.01
C HIS A 203 -0.58 5.85 7.34
N ILE A 204 0.00 5.08 6.40
CA ILE A 204 0.30 3.65 6.60
C ILE A 204 1.42 3.50 7.65
N SER A 205 2.50 4.27 7.51
CA SER A 205 3.62 4.23 8.47
C SER A 205 3.21 4.78 9.84
N GLY A 206 2.38 5.82 9.88
CA GLY A 206 1.83 6.36 11.13
C GLY A 206 0.99 5.33 11.87
N ALA A 207 0.10 4.61 11.17
CA ALA A 207 -0.68 3.52 11.77
C ALA A 207 0.21 2.37 12.27
N TYR A 208 1.29 2.06 11.53
CA TYR A 208 2.23 1.00 11.87
C TYR A 208 3.09 1.33 13.10
N ILE A 209 3.71 2.51 13.14
CA ILE A 209 4.66 2.92 14.19
C ILE A 209 3.93 3.25 15.50
N LEU A 210 2.72 3.82 15.43
CA LEU A 210 1.94 4.20 16.61
C LEU A 210 1.10 3.04 17.19
N ASN A 211 1.33 1.79 16.74
CA ASN A 211 0.54 0.62 17.13
C ASN A 211 -0.98 0.80 16.92
N LEU A 212 -1.37 1.57 15.91
CA LEU A 212 -2.76 1.83 15.51
C LEU A 212 -3.18 0.92 14.34
N GLN A 213 -2.59 -0.28 14.25
CA GLN A 213 -2.75 -1.20 13.12
C GLN A 213 -4.22 -1.59 12.85
N HIS A 214 -5.01 -1.85 13.89
CA HIS A 214 -6.41 -2.26 13.70
C HIS A 214 -7.24 -1.09 13.15
N LEU A 215 -7.02 0.12 13.69
CA LEU A 215 -7.65 1.33 13.17
C LEU A 215 -7.22 1.59 11.73
N GLY A 216 -5.92 1.50 11.45
CA GLY A 216 -5.38 1.68 10.11
C GLY A 216 -5.98 0.70 9.09
N LEU A 217 -6.10 -0.59 9.43
CA LEU A 217 -6.75 -1.60 8.59
C LEU A 217 -8.21 -1.28 8.32
N VAL A 218 -8.98 -0.98 9.37
CA VAL A 218 -10.42 -0.67 9.26
C VAL A 218 -10.67 0.56 8.38
N LEU A 219 -9.77 1.56 8.39
CA LEU A 219 -9.87 2.74 7.53
C LEU A 219 -9.34 2.48 6.11
N MET A 220 -8.29 1.67 5.97
CA MET A 220 -7.61 1.43 4.69
C MET A 220 -8.41 0.53 3.75
N VAL A 221 -9.02 -0.54 4.27
CA VAL A 221 -9.82 -1.49 3.48
C VAL A 221 -10.95 -0.81 2.69
N PRO A 222 -11.87 -0.04 3.29
CA PRO A 222 -12.92 0.65 2.55
C PRO A 222 -12.34 1.71 1.60
N HIS A 223 -11.23 2.37 1.96
CA HIS A 223 -10.56 3.30 1.06
C HIS A 223 -10.04 2.60 -0.20
N TYR A 224 -9.36 1.46 -0.05
CA TYR A 224 -8.81 0.70 -1.16
C TYR A 224 -9.89 0.10 -2.06
N LEU A 225 -11.04 -0.30 -1.48
CA LEU A 225 -12.19 -0.73 -2.28
C LEU A 225 -12.69 0.39 -3.20
N VAL A 226 -12.81 1.61 -2.69
CA VAL A 226 -13.25 2.77 -3.50
C VAL A 226 -12.25 3.08 -4.61
N GLU A 227 -10.96 3.07 -4.31
CA GLU A 227 -9.91 3.32 -5.32
C GLU A 227 -9.86 2.20 -6.37
N LEU A 228 -10.05 0.94 -5.96
CA LEU A 228 -10.19 -0.19 -6.88
C LEU A 228 -11.34 0.05 -7.87
N ILE A 229 -12.52 0.44 -7.38
CA ILE A 229 -13.69 0.70 -8.23
C ILE A 229 -13.43 1.87 -9.18
N PHE A 230 -12.72 2.92 -8.73
CA PHE A 230 -12.31 4.03 -9.59
C PHE A 230 -11.44 3.55 -10.75
N HIS A 231 -10.34 2.86 -10.44
CA HIS A 231 -9.38 2.42 -11.44
C HIS A 231 -9.96 1.35 -12.37
N ALA A 232 -10.75 0.41 -11.83
CA ALA A 232 -11.50 -0.55 -12.64
C ALA A 232 -12.47 0.14 -13.60
N SER A 233 -13.24 1.12 -13.12
CA SER A 233 -14.16 1.91 -13.97
C SER A 233 -13.40 2.65 -15.08
N ARG A 234 -12.23 3.20 -14.75
CA ARG A 234 -11.37 3.90 -15.72
C ARG A 234 -10.78 2.96 -16.76
N LEU A 235 -10.41 1.73 -16.40
CA LEU A 235 -9.97 0.71 -17.36
C LEU A 235 -11.10 0.29 -18.31
N PHE A 236 -12.31 0.06 -17.79
CA PHE A 236 -13.47 -0.26 -18.62
C PHE A 236 -13.86 0.89 -19.55
N TYR A 237 -13.80 2.12 -19.07
CA TYR A 237 -14.06 3.32 -19.87
C TYR A 237 -13.06 3.49 -21.03
N PHE A 238 -11.78 3.14 -20.81
CA PHE A 238 -10.80 3.17 -21.90
C PHE A 238 -11.03 2.09 -22.95
N SER A 239 -11.64 0.96 -22.58
CA SER A 239 -12.04 -0.09 -23.52
C SER A 239 -13.32 0.26 -24.28
N ASP A 240 -14.28 0.90 -23.62
CA ASP A 240 -15.57 1.28 -24.19
C ASP A 240 -16.12 2.52 -23.46
N GLU A 241 -16.19 3.64 -24.19
CA GLU A 241 -16.57 4.93 -23.64
C GLU A 241 -18.05 4.98 -23.17
N ASN A 242 -18.88 4.00 -23.57
CA ASN A 242 -20.26 3.86 -23.11
C ASN A 242 -20.34 3.33 -21.66
N LYS A 243 -19.26 2.76 -21.12
CA LYS A 243 -19.22 2.15 -19.78
C LYS A 243 -19.00 3.18 -18.66
N GLN A 244 -19.78 4.25 -18.64
CA GLN A 244 -19.63 5.33 -17.66
C GLN A 244 -20.30 5.05 -16.30
N LYS A 245 -21.22 4.07 -16.24
CA LYS A 245 -21.98 3.73 -15.02
C LYS A 245 -21.09 3.43 -13.81
N GLY A 246 -19.89 2.88 -14.04
CA GLY A 246 -18.92 2.60 -12.98
C GLY A 246 -18.48 3.86 -12.22
N PHE A 247 -18.35 5.01 -12.90
CA PHE A 247 -18.00 6.27 -12.23
C PHE A 247 -19.11 6.78 -11.33
N THR A 248 -20.39 6.51 -11.63
CA THR A 248 -21.50 6.87 -10.75
C THR A 248 -21.46 6.04 -9.47
N ILE A 249 -21.23 4.73 -9.58
CA ILE A 249 -21.08 3.82 -8.43
C ILE A 249 -19.89 4.25 -7.58
N TRP A 250 -18.75 4.51 -8.22
CA TRP A 250 -17.56 5.04 -7.55
C TRP A 250 -17.87 6.34 -6.79
N ALA A 251 -18.53 7.31 -7.41
CA ALA A 251 -18.81 8.60 -6.78
C ALA A 251 -19.66 8.46 -5.51
N LEU A 252 -20.67 7.59 -5.53
CA LEU A 252 -21.49 7.29 -4.35
C LEU A 252 -20.66 6.63 -3.25
N LEU A 253 -19.92 5.58 -3.59
CA LEU A 253 -19.07 4.85 -2.64
C LEU A 253 -17.94 5.72 -2.08
N PHE A 254 -17.40 6.63 -2.89
CA PHE A 254 -16.39 7.58 -2.48
C PHE A 254 -16.91 8.47 -1.35
N ILE A 255 -18.07 9.10 -1.53
CA ILE A 255 -18.70 9.93 -0.50
C ILE A 255 -18.98 9.12 0.76
N MET A 256 -19.56 7.92 0.62
CA MET A 256 -19.84 7.03 1.75
C MET A 256 -18.58 6.67 2.52
N ALA A 257 -17.49 6.31 1.84
CA ALA A 257 -16.23 5.95 2.48
C ALA A 257 -15.59 7.14 3.20
N ARG A 258 -15.73 8.38 2.68
CA ARG A 258 -15.25 9.58 3.38
C ARG A 258 -16.00 9.83 4.68
N PHE A 259 -17.33 9.75 4.65
CA PHE A 259 -18.14 9.85 5.86
C PHE A 259 -17.82 8.74 6.86
N LEU A 260 -17.72 7.49 6.40
CA LEU A 260 -17.32 6.37 7.24
C LEU A 260 -15.97 6.60 7.90
N THR A 261 -14.97 7.05 7.13
CA THR A 261 -13.61 7.33 7.64
C THR A 261 -13.63 8.40 8.73
N LEU A 262 -14.35 9.51 8.51
CA LEU A 262 -14.47 10.59 9.49
C LEU A 262 -15.18 10.13 10.77
N THR A 263 -16.34 9.49 10.62
CA THR A 263 -17.13 8.99 11.75
C THR A 263 -16.32 8.00 12.58
N LEU A 264 -15.70 7.00 11.94
CA LEU A 264 -14.84 6.04 12.64
C LEU A 264 -13.67 6.74 13.32
N SER A 265 -12.98 7.67 12.65
CA SER A 265 -11.83 8.34 13.26
C SER A 265 -12.23 9.14 14.51
N VAL A 266 -13.35 9.85 14.48
CA VAL A 266 -13.87 10.60 15.63
C VAL A 266 -14.29 9.65 16.76
N LEU A 267 -15.04 8.58 16.44
CA LEU A 267 -15.46 7.58 17.43
C LEU A 267 -14.25 6.92 18.09
N MET A 268 -13.25 6.56 17.29
CA MET A 268 -12.11 5.78 17.72
C MET A 268 -11.11 6.61 18.54
N PHE A 269 -10.77 7.83 18.13
CA PHE A 269 -9.89 8.70 18.91
C PHE A 269 -10.60 9.44 20.05
N GLY A 270 -11.82 9.90 19.82
CA GLY A 270 -12.57 10.74 20.75
C GLY A 270 -13.28 9.96 21.85
N PHE A 271 -13.80 8.75 21.55
CA PHE A 271 -14.58 7.97 22.51
C PHE A 271 -13.95 6.61 22.83
N GLY A 272 -13.27 5.97 21.88
CA GLY A 272 -12.63 4.66 22.08
C GLY A 272 -11.34 4.78 22.89
N LEU A 273 -10.26 5.22 22.23
CA LEU A 273 -8.93 5.33 22.82
C LEU A 273 -8.91 6.28 24.03
N ALA A 274 -9.76 7.32 24.02
CA ALA A 274 -9.89 8.26 25.13
C ALA A 274 -10.41 7.68 26.44
N ARG A 275 -11.17 6.58 26.38
CA ARG A 275 -11.76 5.94 27.55
C ARG A 275 -10.95 4.75 28.06
N VAL A 276 -9.84 4.41 27.40
CA VAL A 276 -8.94 3.34 27.84
C VAL A 276 -8.22 3.78 29.13
N GLU A 277 -8.26 2.93 30.15
CA GLU A 277 -7.78 3.20 31.52
C GLU A 277 -6.27 3.45 31.65
N ASN A 278 -5.50 3.33 30.56
CA ASN A 278 -4.05 3.54 30.50
C ASN A 278 -3.66 4.78 29.69
N PRO A 279 -4.06 6.02 30.09
CA PRO A 279 -3.58 7.24 29.45
C PRO A 279 -2.08 7.40 29.76
N GLY A 280 -1.26 7.48 28.72
CA GLY A 280 0.19 7.53 28.90
C GLY A 280 0.96 7.51 27.59
N PHE A 281 2.24 7.88 27.68
CA PHE A 281 3.21 7.80 26.60
C PHE A 281 4.40 6.96 27.07
N SER A 282 4.58 5.80 26.45
CA SER A 282 5.72 4.92 26.71
C SER A 282 6.10 4.23 25.40
N ILE A 283 7.29 4.56 24.89
CA ILE A 283 7.84 3.91 23.69
C ILE A 283 8.17 2.43 23.99
N ALA A 284 8.65 2.14 25.21
CA ALA A 284 9.00 0.79 25.63
C ALA A 284 7.77 -0.13 25.67
N ASP A 285 6.64 0.37 26.17
CA ASP A 285 5.39 -0.39 26.24
C ASP A 285 4.58 -0.29 24.95
N GLY A 286 4.97 0.57 24.01
CA GLY A 286 4.23 0.86 22.78
C GLY A 286 2.91 1.60 23.00
N ASN A 287 2.77 2.30 24.14
CA ASN A 287 1.59 3.10 24.47
C ASN A 287 1.75 4.53 23.97
N PHE A 288 0.86 4.96 23.08
CA PHE A 288 0.83 6.31 22.52
C PHE A 288 -0.46 7.05 22.85
N ASN A 289 -1.19 6.64 23.89
CA ASN A 289 -2.46 7.23 24.31
C ASN A 289 -2.28 8.56 25.07
N VAL A 290 -1.78 9.57 24.36
CA VAL A 290 -1.75 10.96 24.84
C VAL A 290 -2.61 11.86 23.98
N LEU A 291 -3.10 12.94 24.56
CA LEU A 291 -3.98 13.88 23.86
C LEU A 291 -3.33 14.42 22.57
N THR A 292 -2.05 14.77 22.62
CA THR A 292 -1.31 15.29 21.48
C THR A 292 -1.34 14.31 20.30
N VAL A 293 -1.00 13.04 20.51
CA VAL A 293 -1.00 12.03 19.45
C VAL A 293 -2.39 11.83 18.88
N ARG A 294 -3.42 11.72 19.73
CA ARG A 294 -4.81 11.53 19.30
C ARG A 294 -5.31 12.69 18.43
N ILE A 295 -5.08 13.93 18.87
CA ILE A 295 -5.48 15.13 18.13
C ILE A 295 -4.67 15.25 16.84
N SER A 296 -3.36 15.03 16.87
CA SER A 296 -2.53 15.06 15.65
C SER A 296 -2.97 14.04 14.61
N CYS A 297 -3.24 12.79 15.01
CA CYS A 297 -3.75 11.75 14.12
C CYS A 297 -5.12 12.11 13.56
N LEU A 298 -6.05 12.56 14.41
CA LEU A 298 -7.40 12.96 13.99
C LEU A 298 -7.35 14.15 13.02
N THR A 299 -6.53 15.16 13.32
CA THR A 299 -6.32 16.32 12.44
C THR A 299 -5.73 15.90 11.11
N ALA A 300 -4.71 15.03 11.08
CA ALA A 300 -4.13 14.53 9.84
C ALA A 300 -5.15 13.81 8.96
N ILE A 301 -5.99 12.95 9.56
CA ILE A 301 -7.08 12.27 8.85
C ILE A 301 -8.08 13.30 8.31
N CYS A 302 -8.59 14.19 9.17
CA CYS A 302 -9.58 15.20 8.79
C CYS A 302 -9.10 16.11 7.66
N LEU A 303 -7.86 16.62 7.74
CA LEU A 303 -7.26 17.44 6.69
C LEU A 303 -7.16 16.68 5.37
N THR A 304 -6.75 15.41 5.42
CA THR A 304 -6.65 14.56 4.22
C THR A 304 -8.03 14.28 3.62
N GLN A 305 -9.04 13.99 4.45
CA GLN A 305 -10.42 13.81 3.99
C GLN A 305 -10.99 15.09 3.37
N ALA A 306 -10.78 16.24 4.02
CA ALA A 306 -11.22 17.54 3.52
C ALA A 306 -10.56 17.87 2.18
N TRP A 307 -9.26 17.63 2.05
CA TRP A 307 -8.51 17.83 0.80
C TRP A 307 -9.03 16.95 -0.33
N MET A 308 -9.30 15.66 -0.08
CA MET A 308 -9.87 14.76 -1.07
C MET A 308 -11.28 15.17 -1.49
N MET A 309 -12.14 15.55 -0.54
CA MET A 309 -13.48 16.05 -0.83
C MET A 309 -13.45 17.36 -1.61
N TRP A 310 -12.55 18.27 -1.27
CA TRP A 310 -12.34 19.51 -2.01
C TRP A 310 -11.97 19.24 -3.47
N LYS A 311 -11.06 18.29 -3.73
CA LYS A 311 -10.70 17.88 -5.09
C LYS A 311 -11.89 17.28 -5.83
N PHE A 312 -12.64 16.40 -5.18
CA PHE A 312 -13.83 15.76 -5.74
C PHE A 312 -14.91 16.78 -6.14
N ILE A 313 -15.26 17.69 -5.23
CA ILE A 313 -16.27 18.74 -5.46
C ILE A 313 -15.84 19.64 -6.62
N ASN A 314 -14.59 20.13 -6.62
CA ASN A 314 -14.10 21.00 -7.69
C ASN A 314 -14.09 20.31 -9.06
N PHE A 315 -13.78 19.02 -9.10
CA PHE A 315 -13.86 18.23 -10.33
C PHE A 315 -15.31 18.17 -10.85
N HIS A 316 -16.29 17.86 -9.99
CA HIS A 316 -17.70 17.81 -10.39
C HIS A 316 -18.26 19.18 -10.76
N LEU A 317 -17.91 20.24 -10.03
CA LEU A 317 -18.29 21.62 -10.36
C LEU A 317 -17.70 22.09 -11.70
N LYS A 318 -16.47 21.69 -12.02
CA LYS A 318 -15.88 21.96 -13.33
C LYS A 318 -16.67 21.25 -14.43
N LYS A 319 -16.93 19.95 -14.27
CA LYS A 319 -17.69 19.16 -15.25
C LYS A 319 -19.11 19.71 -15.45
N TRP A 320 -19.78 20.12 -14.38
CA TRP A 320 -21.10 20.74 -14.46
C TRP A 320 -21.09 22.05 -15.24
N ARG A 321 -20.10 22.94 -14.98
CA ARG A 321 -19.95 24.18 -15.74
C ARG A 321 -19.72 23.95 -17.23
N GLU A 322 -18.89 22.96 -17.59
CA GLU A 322 -18.65 22.57 -18.98
C GLU A 322 -19.93 22.02 -19.65
N HIS A 323 -20.76 21.26 -18.93
CA HIS A 323 -22.04 20.81 -19.45
C HIS A 323 -23.02 21.96 -19.69
N VAL A 324 -23.13 22.91 -18.76
CA VAL A 324 -24.01 24.08 -18.90
C VAL A 324 -23.57 24.99 -20.05
N GLN A 325 -22.27 25.13 -20.30
CA GLN A 325 -21.74 25.93 -21.42
C GLN A 325 -21.92 25.27 -22.79
N ASN A 326 -22.08 23.95 -22.84
CA ASN A 326 -22.25 23.18 -24.07
C ASN A 326 -23.73 22.88 -24.41
N GLN A 327 -24.67 23.37 -23.60
CA GLN A 327 -26.12 23.32 -23.84
C GLN A 327 -26.62 24.66 -24.36
#